data_AF-A0A813J4D8-F1
#
_entry.id   AF-A0A813J4D8-F1
#
_cell.length_a   1.000
_cell.length_b   1.000
_cell.length_c   1.000
_cell.angle_alpha   90.00
_cell.angle_beta   90.00
_cell.angle_gamma   90.00
#
_symmetry.space_group_name_H-M   'P 1'
#
loop_
_entity.id
_entity.type
_entity.pdbx_description
1 polymer ?
#
loop_
_entity_poly.entity_id
_entity_poly.type
_entity_poly.pdbx_seq_one_letter_code
_entity_poly.pdbx_strand_id
1 'polypeptide(L)'
;MGKFAVISVACLVAHEASAAFCAKDGSDYFYTESVSSSPKTRTVVSNGCPNHPWYQLSPSKPSLQKMTYTIPLYPQFLGSSTYSTSGYPAVDLSQTVDSIGIFFNGGMLFSPYAGPTYGQVKNYATSATYAKGSTFDQRGCHSNDLSNGLYGCSVPPHCLLNQLGQTSGSHSPQIGWAHDGFPIYGPRGPNGVQMQTREVTGGTYGSDVCTDVCGGYYLNDGTIDNYYYRYYIQGTYDDGTSCSNPGCTSPGGNYYPNTPVCFRGCCPSGVTCSSVVPACSGSYSNGYSAFTPAAPTINGLDLSSGLPTNSGACSCSSLSADACTSSSWATSASPWTTQEECCPKECTTTTSSTTASSTTTSSITTTSSTVT
;
A
#
# COMPACT_ATOMS: atom_id res chain seq x y z
N MET A 1 -2.54 -66.36 -23.27
CA MET A 1 -2.80 -64.95 -23.67
C MET A 1 -2.99 -64.13 -22.39
N GLY A 2 -1.92 -63.58 -21.83
CA GLY A 2 -1.99 -62.69 -20.65
C GLY A 2 -1.45 -61.32 -21.06
N LYS A 3 -2.31 -60.29 -21.04
CA LYS A 3 -1.91 -58.91 -21.30
C LYS A 3 -1.52 -58.27 -19.97
N PHE A 4 -0.24 -57.99 -19.79
CA PHE A 4 0.26 -57.11 -18.74
C PHE A 4 -0.01 -55.66 -19.14
N ALA A 5 -0.74 -54.92 -18.30
CA ALA A 5 -0.89 -53.48 -18.42
C ALA A 5 0.22 -52.79 -17.61
N VAL A 6 1.07 -52.03 -18.29
CA VAL A 6 2.08 -51.18 -17.66
C VAL A 6 1.40 -49.85 -17.31
N ILE A 7 1.21 -49.59 -16.02
CA ILE A 7 0.77 -48.29 -15.52
C ILE A 7 2.03 -47.42 -15.35
N SER A 8 2.22 -46.48 -16.27
CA SER A 8 3.27 -45.47 -16.16
C SER A 8 2.79 -44.38 -15.20
N VAL A 9 3.37 -44.34 -14.00
CA VAL A 9 3.14 -43.25 -13.04
C VAL A 9 4.02 -42.08 -13.47
N ALA A 10 3.43 -41.13 -14.20
CA ALA A 10 4.08 -39.85 -14.46
C ALA A 10 4.16 -39.07 -13.14
N CYS A 11 5.37 -38.95 -12.59
CA CYS A 11 5.67 -38.10 -11.47
C CYS A 11 5.48 -36.63 -11.91
N LEU A 12 4.37 -36.02 -11.51
CA LEU A 12 4.11 -34.60 -11.74
C LEU A 12 5.03 -33.79 -10.82
N VAL A 13 6.19 -33.39 -11.32
CA VAL A 13 7.05 -32.42 -10.63
C VAL A 13 6.38 -31.05 -10.78
N ALA A 14 5.62 -30.62 -9.78
CA ALA A 14 5.16 -29.25 -9.69
C ALA A 14 6.40 -28.34 -9.61
N HIS A 15 6.71 -27.65 -10.71
CA HIS A 15 7.62 -26.52 -10.65
C HIS A 15 6.87 -25.38 -9.94
N GLU A 16 7.23 -25.11 -8.69
CA GLU A 16 6.95 -23.82 -8.08
C GLU A 16 7.67 -22.76 -8.91
N ALA A 17 6.92 -22.07 -9.76
CA ALA A 17 7.44 -20.88 -10.42
C ALA A 17 7.69 -19.84 -9.33
N SER A 18 8.96 -19.52 -9.05
CA SER A 18 9.33 -18.37 -8.23
C SER A 18 8.54 -17.15 -8.72
N ALA A 19 7.84 -16.47 -7.82
CA ALA A 19 7.13 -15.24 -8.17
C ALA A 19 8.11 -14.26 -8.84
N ALA A 20 7.71 -13.69 -9.98
CA ALA A 20 8.47 -12.62 -10.62
C ALA A 20 8.38 -11.36 -9.74
N PHE A 21 9.50 -10.67 -9.54
CA PHE A 21 9.50 -9.36 -8.87
C PHE A 21 9.13 -8.26 -9.86
N CYS A 22 8.54 -7.18 -9.38
CA CYS A 22 8.26 -5.99 -10.19
C CYS A 22 9.55 -5.33 -10.69
N ALA A 23 9.53 -4.75 -11.87
CA ALA A 23 10.61 -3.91 -12.39
C ALA A 23 10.91 -2.75 -11.42
N LYS A 24 12.20 -2.53 -11.14
CA LYS A 24 12.67 -1.52 -10.17
C LYS A 24 12.37 -0.08 -10.57
N ASP A 25 12.04 0.18 -11.84
CA ASP A 25 11.69 1.50 -12.36
C ASP A 25 10.18 1.78 -12.32
N GLY A 26 9.36 0.81 -11.90
CA GLY A 26 7.90 0.91 -11.86
C GLY A 26 7.22 0.69 -13.21
N SER A 27 7.95 0.27 -14.25
CA SER A 27 7.40 0.04 -15.59
C SER A 27 6.47 -1.18 -15.67
N ASP A 28 6.59 -2.13 -14.74
CA ASP A 28 5.71 -3.29 -14.65
C ASP A 28 4.32 -2.93 -14.13
N TYR A 29 4.10 -1.74 -13.56
CA TYR A 29 2.80 -1.35 -13.00
C TYR A 29 1.64 -1.56 -13.97
N PHE A 30 0.54 -2.11 -13.45
CA PHE A 30 -0.71 -2.29 -14.17
C PHE A 30 -1.92 -1.96 -13.29
N TYR A 31 -2.89 -1.25 -13.88
CA TYR A 31 -4.21 -1.02 -13.33
C TYR A 31 -5.23 -0.88 -14.46
N THR A 32 -6.40 -1.50 -14.31
CA THR A 32 -7.58 -1.18 -15.10
C THR A 32 -8.83 -1.21 -14.23
N GLU A 33 -9.81 -0.42 -14.60
CA GLU A 33 -11.08 -0.30 -13.92
C GLU A 33 -12.24 -0.28 -14.92
N SER A 34 -13.28 -1.05 -14.63
CA SER A 34 -14.52 -1.06 -15.40
C SER A 34 -15.72 -1.10 -14.46
N VAL A 35 -16.85 -0.56 -14.92
CA VAL A 35 -18.12 -0.58 -14.19
C VAL A 35 -19.16 -1.39 -14.97
N SER A 36 -19.97 -2.16 -14.26
CA SER A 36 -21.08 -2.92 -14.83
C SER A 36 -22.37 -2.63 -14.10
N SER A 37 -23.42 -2.23 -14.81
CA SER A 37 -24.77 -2.02 -14.27
C SER A 37 -25.49 -3.33 -13.88
N SER A 38 -24.98 -4.47 -14.33
CA SER A 38 -25.44 -5.81 -13.97
C SER A 38 -24.23 -6.75 -13.91
N PRO A 39 -23.71 -7.11 -12.72
CA PRO A 39 -24.40 -7.17 -11.42
C PRO A 39 -24.16 -5.97 -10.49
N LYS A 40 -23.98 -4.74 -11.01
CA LYS A 40 -23.72 -3.51 -10.21
C LYS A 40 -22.35 -3.51 -9.51
N THR A 41 -21.30 -3.87 -10.25
CA THR A 41 -19.93 -4.00 -9.74
C THR A 41 -18.94 -3.09 -10.46
N ARG A 42 -17.96 -2.60 -9.71
CA ARG A 42 -16.69 -2.07 -10.20
C ARG A 42 -15.69 -3.21 -10.18
N THR A 43 -15.10 -3.51 -11.32
CA THR A 43 -14.03 -4.51 -11.43
C THR A 43 -12.72 -3.79 -11.64
N VAL A 44 -11.81 -3.96 -10.68
CA VAL A 44 -10.45 -3.43 -10.75
C VAL A 44 -9.48 -4.59 -10.94
N VAL A 45 -8.58 -4.48 -11.91
CA VAL A 45 -7.49 -5.44 -12.11
C VAL A 45 -6.18 -4.70 -11.91
N SER A 46 -5.30 -5.24 -11.09
CA SER A 46 -3.94 -4.72 -10.90
C SER A 46 -2.95 -5.86 -10.74
N ASN A 47 -1.66 -5.58 -10.87
CA ASN A 47 -0.60 -6.56 -10.60
C ASN A 47 0.19 -6.29 -9.32
N GLY A 48 -0.23 -5.29 -8.51
CA GLY A 48 0.39 -4.99 -7.22
C GLY A 48 1.79 -4.39 -7.29
N CYS A 49 2.25 -4.01 -8.49
CA CYS A 49 3.52 -3.32 -8.67
C CYS A 49 3.34 -1.79 -8.52
N PRO A 50 4.29 -1.08 -7.87
CA PRO A 50 4.26 0.37 -7.79
C PRO A 50 4.44 1.00 -9.18
N ASN A 51 3.74 2.11 -9.45
CA ASN A 51 3.94 2.90 -10.68
C ASN A 51 5.18 3.80 -10.63
N HIS A 52 6.11 3.59 -9.71
CA HIS A 52 7.30 4.42 -9.52
C HIS A 52 8.51 3.53 -9.16
N PRO A 53 9.74 4.07 -9.25
CA PRO A 53 10.91 3.36 -8.80
C PRO A 53 10.83 2.95 -7.33
N TRP A 54 11.22 1.71 -7.04
CA TRP A 54 11.19 1.14 -5.70
C TRP A 54 12.56 0.58 -5.31
N TYR A 55 12.80 0.58 -4.00
CA TYR A 55 14.03 0.12 -3.36
C TYR A 55 13.65 -0.72 -2.15
N GLN A 56 14.35 -1.81 -1.89
CA GLN A 56 13.95 -2.70 -0.83
C GLN A 56 14.49 -2.15 0.51
N LEU A 57 13.54 -1.85 1.39
CA LEU A 57 13.74 -1.31 2.74
C LEU A 57 13.03 -2.16 3.79
N SER A 58 11.95 -2.82 3.35
CA SER A 58 11.38 -3.98 4.01
C SER A 58 12.22 -5.22 3.67
N PRO A 59 12.18 -6.29 4.50
CA PRO A 59 12.72 -7.60 4.12
C PRO A 59 12.13 -8.13 2.80
N SER A 60 10.91 -7.70 2.46
CA SER A 60 10.16 -8.05 1.25
C SER A 60 10.51 -7.21 0.03
N LYS A 61 10.36 -7.81 -1.16
CA LYS A 61 10.35 -7.13 -2.46
C LYS A 61 8.94 -7.12 -3.07
N PRO A 62 8.58 -6.10 -3.89
CA PRO A 62 7.35 -6.11 -4.66
C PRO A 62 7.29 -7.31 -5.60
N SER A 63 6.31 -8.18 -5.38
CA SER A 63 6.04 -9.35 -6.22
C SER A 63 4.95 -9.02 -7.23
N LEU A 64 5.19 -9.34 -8.50
CA LEU A 64 4.21 -9.21 -9.57
C LEU A 64 3.12 -10.27 -9.38
N GLN A 65 1.93 -9.82 -9.01
CA GLN A 65 0.79 -10.68 -8.70
C GLN A 65 -0.48 -10.11 -9.31
N LYS A 66 -1.03 -10.76 -10.34
CA LYS A 66 -2.30 -10.33 -10.93
C LYS A 66 -3.44 -10.57 -9.95
N MET A 67 -4.09 -9.49 -9.56
CA MET A 67 -5.24 -9.45 -8.66
C MET A 67 -6.46 -8.89 -9.40
N THR A 68 -7.65 -9.34 -9.00
CA THR A 68 -8.92 -8.82 -9.51
C THR A 68 -9.85 -8.60 -8.33
N TYR A 69 -10.29 -7.36 -8.18
CA TYR A 69 -11.20 -6.95 -7.12
C TYR A 69 -12.56 -6.60 -7.71
N THR A 70 -13.59 -7.22 -7.15
CA THR A 70 -14.98 -6.86 -7.44
C THR A 70 -15.52 -6.05 -6.26
N ILE A 71 -15.83 -4.79 -6.53
CA ILE A 71 -16.21 -3.77 -5.55
C ILE A 71 -17.65 -3.33 -5.85
N PRO A 72 -18.55 -3.18 -4.86
CA PRO A 72 -19.93 -2.78 -5.15
C PRO A 72 -19.97 -1.33 -5.70
N LEU A 73 -20.72 -1.10 -6.78
CA LEU A 73 -20.88 0.27 -7.34
C LEU A 73 -21.69 1.19 -6.43
N TYR A 74 -22.61 0.59 -5.68
CA TYR A 74 -23.58 1.28 -4.84
C TYR A 74 -23.39 0.81 -3.40
N PRO A 75 -22.41 1.36 -2.66
CA PRO A 75 -22.10 0.90 -1.32
C PRO A 75 -23.29 1.13 -0.39
N GLN A 76 -23.56 0.12 0.43
CA GLN A 76 -24.54 0.20 1.52
C GLN A 76 -23.80 0.62 2.79
N PHE A 77 -24.42 1.45 3.62
CA PHE A 77 -23.81 2.05 4.80
C PHE A 77 -24.47 1.55 6.09
N LEU A 78 -23.66 0.98 6.99
CA LEU A 78 -24.03 0.69 8.37
C LEU A 78 -23.66 1.87 9.27
N GLY A 79 -24.62 2.75 9.49
CA GLY A 79 -24.40 3.91 10.36
C GLY A 79 -25.41 5.02 10.14
N SER A 80 -25.15 6.14 10.77
CA SER A 80 -25.81 7.43 10.53
C SER A 80 -24.80 8.56 10.74
N SER A 81 -25.19 9.80 10.47
CA SER A 81 -24.39 10.99 10.77
C SER A 81 -24.00 11.09 12.26
N THR A 82 -24.68 10.40 13.16
CA THR A 82 -24.40 10.43 14.60
C THR A 82 -23.59 9.23 15.10
N TYR A 83 -23.42 8.19 14.26
CA TYR A 83 -22.82 6.92 14.69
C TYR A 83 -21.31 6.98 14.55
N SER A 84 -20.67 7.55 15.58
CA SER A 84 -19.25 7.82 15.56
C SER A 84 -18.40 6.79 16.31
N THR A 85 -19.04 5.93 17.12
CA THR A 85 -18.38 4.90 17.93
C THR A 85 -18.43 3.52 17.27
N SER A 86 -17.62 2.59 17.79
CA SER A 86 -17.41 1.21 17.34
C SER A 86 -18.60 0.27 17.55
N GLY A 87 -19.80 0.80 17.77
CA GLY A 87 -20.98 -0.01 18.08
C GLY A 87 -21.31 -1.05 17.02
N TYR A 88 -21.01 -0.78 15.74
CA TYR A 88 -21.34 -1.68 14.61
C TYR A 88 -20.45 -1.41 13.38
N PRO A 89 -19.19 -1.87 13.33
CA PRO A 89 -18.53 -2.05 12.05
C PRO A 89 -19.22 -3.17 11.27
N ALA A 90 -19.33 -3.04 9.94
CA ALA A 90 -19.74 -4.15 9.10
C ALA A 90 -18.64 -5.23 9.04
N VAL A 91 -17.38 -4.80 9.09
CA VAL A 91 -16.19 -5.65 9.14
C VAL A 91 -15.15 -5.02 10.08
N ASP A 92 -14.61 -5.80 11.00
CA ASP A 92 -13.42 -5.44 11.77
C ASP A 92 -12.15 -5.77 10.96
N LEU A 93 -11.28 -4.78 10.76
CA LEU A 93 -10.02 -4.93 10.02
C LEU A 93 -8.79 -4.87 10.92
N SER A 94 -8.97 -4.81 12.25
CA SER A 94 -7.90 -4.70 13.24
C SER A 94 -6.94 -5.89 13.29
N GLN A 95 -7.22 -6.96 12.55
CA GLN A 95 -6.35 -8.14 12.39
C GLN A 95 -6.23 -8.60 10.93
N THR A 96 -6.58 -7.75 9.96
CA THR A 96 -6.53 -8.09 8.53
C THR A 96 -5.13 -7.81 7.98
N VAL A 97 -4.41 -8.85 7.56
CA VAL A 97 -3.04 -8.71 7.01
C VAL A 97 -2.99 -8.24 5.56
N ASP A 98 -4.13 -8.30 4.86
CA ASP A 98 -4.22 -8.13 3.41
C ASP A 98 -4.68 -6.72 3.02
N SER A 99 -4.71 -6.49 1.71
CA SER A 99 -5.34 -5.35 1.07
C SER A 99 -6.80 -5.19 1.53
N ILE A 100 -7.14 -3.96 1.92
CA ILE A 100 -8.49 -3.52 2.26
C ILE A 100 -9.03 -2.53 1.21
N GLY A 101 -8.28 -2.32 0.14
CA GLY A 101 -8.62 -1.39 -0.92
C GLY A 101 -7.49 -1.28 -1.92
N ILE A 102 -7.73 -0.54 -2.98
CA ILE A 102 -6.77 -0.39 -4.07
C ILE A 102 -6.65 1.07 -4.49
N PHE A 103 -5.42 1.50 -4.75
CA PHE A 103 -5.11 2.82 -5.24
C PHE A 103 -5.07 2.87 -6.76
N PHE A 104 -5.27 4.07 -7.31
CA PHE A 104 -5.21 4.30 -8.76
C PHE A 104 -3.81 4.10 -9.35
N ASN A 105 -2.76 4.11 -8.53
CA ASN A 105 -1.41 3.71 -8.94
C ASN A 105 -1.12 2.21 -8.74
N GLY A 106 -2.15 1.37 -8.51
CA GLY A 106 -2.03 -0.09 -8.40
C GLY A 106 -1.36 -0.60 -7.13
N GLY A 107 -0.91 0.30 -6.25
CA GLY A 107 -0.57 -0.04 -4.88
C GLY A 107 -1.81 -0.43 -4.08
N MET A 108 -1.63 -1.27 -3.06
CA MET A 108 -2.71 -1.68 -2.17
C MET A 108 -2.88 -0.67 -1.03
N LEU A 109 -4.14 -0.47 -0.60
CA LEU A 109 -4.42 0.09 0.71
C LEU A 109 -4.31 -1.04 1.73
N PHE A 110 -3.35 -0.97 2.65
CA PHE A 110 -3.26 -1.93 3.75
C PHE A 110 -4.04 -1.46 4.97
N SER A 111 -4.57 -2.43 5.72
CA SER A 111 -5.12 -2.17 7.04
C SER A 111 -4.01 -1.65 7.98
N PRO A 112 -4.38 -1.08 9.14
CA PRO A 112 -3.39 -0.68 10.13
C PRO A 112 -2.76 -1.87 10.88
N TYR A 113 -3.04 -3.13 10.52
CA TYR A 113 -2.52 -4.30 11.24
C TYR A 113 -1.06 -4.61 10.88
N ALA A 114 -0.19 -4.57 11.88
CA ALA A 114 1.25 -4.82 11.71
C ALA A 114 1.62 -6.32 11.69
N GLY A 115 0.66 -7.21 11.97
CA GLY A 115 0.89 -8.65 12.12
C GLY A 115 0.87 -9.12 13.59
N PRO A 116 0.93 -10.45 13.81
CA PRO A 116 0.67 -11.05 15.12
C PRO A 116 1.64 -10.62 16.22
N THR A 117 2.87 -10.24 15.87
CA THR A 117 3.88 -9.75 16.82
C THR A 117 3.43 -8.51 17.61
N TYR A 118 2.59 -7.65 17.00
CA TYR A 118 2.08 -6.42 17.62
C TYR A 118 0.67 -6.59 18.21
N GLY A 119 0.04 -7.75 17.98
CA GLY A 119 -1.33 -8.02 18.37
C GLY A 119 -2.37 -7.22 17.59
N GLN A 120 -3.63 -7.37 17.98
CA GLN A 120 -4.76 -6.62 17.39
C GLN A 120 -4.53 -5.11 17.47
N VAL A 121 -4.86 -4.39 16.40
CA VAL A 121 -4.79 -2.93 16.38
C VAL A 121 -5.83 -2.34 17.33
N LYS A 122 -5.35 -1.66 18.36
CA LYS A 122 -6.20 -0.97 19.37
C LYS A 122 -5.91 0.52 19.45
N ASN A 123 -4.69 0.92 19.10
CA ASN A 123 -4.20 2.29 19.11
C ASN A 123 -2.94 2.40 18.22
N TYR A 124 -2.36 3.60 18.17
CA TYR A 124 -1.16 3.87 17.39
C TYR A 124 0.01 2.94 17.69
N ALA A 125 0.29 2.62 18.96
CA ALA A 125 1.43 1.76 19.33
C ALA A 125 1.30 0.30 18.86
N THR A 126 0.11 -0.10 18.40
CA THR A 126 -0.17 -1.42 17.81
C THR A 126 -0.40 -1.37 16.29
N SER A 127 -0.22 -0.20 15.66
CA SER A 127 -0.49 -0.03 14.23
C SER A 127 0.74 -0.32 13.35
N ALA A 128 0.49 -0.61 12.07
CA ALA A 128 1.50 -0.78 11.04
C ALA A 128 2.36 0.48 10.87
N THR A 129 1.76 1.67 11.01
CA THR A 129 2.50 2.95 10.98
C THR A 129 3.57 3.01 12.07
N TYR A 130 3.20 2.70 13.32
CA TYR A 130 4.16 2.71 14.42
C TYR A 130 5.22 1.61 14.25
N ALA A 131 4.77 0.40 13.91
CA ALA A 131 5.61 -0.79 13.85
C ALA A 131 6.60 -0.79 12.67
N LYS A 132 6.17 -0.27 11.52
CA LYS A 132 6.86 -0.46 10.23
C LYS A 132 7.23 0.86 9.56
N GLY A 133 6.98 2.01 10.19
CA GLY A 133 7.20 3.34 9.60
C GLY A 133 8.58 3.54 8.99
N SER A 134 9.64 3.07 9.66
CA SER A 134 11.01 3.18 9.15
C SER A 134 11.30 2.35 7.91
N THR A 135 10.43 1.40 7.56
CA THR A 135 10.56 0.53 6.38
C THR A 135 9.77 1.03 5.17
N PHE A 136 8.99 2.10 5.33
CA PHE A 136 8.33 2.73 4.19
C PHE A 136 9.38 3.35 3.27
N ASP A 137 9.16 3.23 1.96
CA ASP A 137 9.97 3.93 1.00
C ASP A 137 9.70 5.44 1.02
N GLN A 138 10.46 6.16 0.19
CA GLN A 138 10.30 7.60 -0.02
C GLN A 138 8.87 8.03 -0.37
N ARG A 139 7.97 7.10 -0.73
CA ARG A 139 6.58 7.37 -1.14
C ARG A 139 5.55 6.98 -0.07
N GLY A 140 6.01 6.53 1.11
CA GLY A 140 5.15 6.19 2.24
C GLY A 140 4.58 4.77 2.18
N CYS A 141 5.17 3.90 1.37
CA CYS A 141 4.62 2.57 1.10
C CYS A 141 5.74 1.52 1.09
N HIS A 142 5.40 0.25 1.13
CA HIS A 142 6.40 -0.82 1.07
C HIS A 142 5.78 -2.16 0.65
N SER A 143 6.61 -3.18 0.52
CA SER A 143 6.14 -4.55 0.35
C SER A 143 5.91 -5.25 1.68
N ASN A 144 4.86 -6.07 1.73
CA ASN A 144 4.48 -6.82 2.92
C ASN A 144 4.67 -8.33 2.73
N ASP A 145 5.56 -8.95 3.51
CA ASP A 145 5.76 -10.41 3.51
C ASP A 145 4.49 -11.17 3.89
N LEU A 146 3.65 -10.59 4.76
CA LEU A 146 2.37 -11.20 5.16
C LEU A 146 1.34 -11.23 4.02
N SER A 147 1.63 -10.54 2.92
CA SER A 147 0.81 -10.47 1.72
C SER A 147 1.60 -10.94 0.48
N ASN A 148 2.51 -11.90 0.64
CA ASN A 148 3.33 -12.45 -0.45
C ASN A 148 4.14 -11.41 -1.25
N GLY A 149 4.51 -10.28 -0.61
CA GLY A 149 5.26 -9.21 -1.25
C GLY A 149 4.41 -8.20 -2.04
N LEU A 150 3.08 -8.15 -1.84
CA LEU A 150 2.28 -7.04 -2.38
C LEU A 150 2.81 -5.69 -1.90
N TYR A 151 2.86 -4.72 -2.81
CA TYR A 151 3.22 -3.34 -2.50
C TYR A 151 1.99 -2.54 -2.09
N GLY A 152 2.08 -1.82 -0.98
CA GLY A 152 0.97 -1.02 -0.47
C GLY A 152 1.35 -0.11 0.67
N CYS A 153 0.37 0.66 1.13
CA CYS A 153 0.58 1.77 2.06
C CYS A 153 -0.33 1.64 3.28
N SER A 154 0.22 1.92 4.46
CA SER A 154 -0.53 2.13 5.71
C SER A 154 -0.51 3.61 6.16
N VAL A 155 0.02 4.50 5.32
CA VAL A 155 0.11 5.96 5.52
C VAL A 155 -0.18 6.68 4.20
N PRO A 156 -0.38 8.01 4.17
CA PRO A 156 -0.68 8.73 2.94
C PRO A 156 0.38 8.46 1.85
N PRO A 157 0.00 8.04 0.64
CA PRO A 157 0.95 7.75 -0.43
C PRO A 157 1.41 9.05 -1.13
N HIS A 158 2.61 9.52 -0.80
CA HIS A 158 3.06 10.89 -1.13
C HIS A 158 3.08 11.16 -2.64
N CYS A 159 3.65 10.23 -3.42
CA CYS A 159 3.71 10.38 -4.87
C CYS A 159 2.34 10.28 -5.54
N LEU A 160 1.47 9.39 -5.06
CA LEU A 160 0.11 9.28 -5.60
C LEU A 160 -0.66 10.58 -5.37
N LEU A 161 -0.55 11.15 -4.17
CA LEU A 161 -1.15 12.45 -3.82
C LEU A 161 -0.63 13.56 -4.73
N ASN A 162 0.69 13.61 -4.96
CA ASN A 162 1.30 14.58 -5.86
C ASN A 162 0.84 14.43 -7.32
N GLN A 163 0.85 13.21 -7.87
CA GLN A 163 0.39 12.93 -9.23
C GLN A 163 -1.08 13.31 -9.44
N LEU A 164 -1.89 13.15 -8.40
CA LEU A 164 -3.30 13.54 -8.40
C LEU A 164 -3.51 15.00 -7.99
N GLY A 165 -2.46 15.83 -7.91
CA GLY A 165 -2.57 17.28 -7.70
C GLY A 165 -3.04 17.69 -6.30
N GLN A 166 -2.71 16.92 -5.27
CA GLN A 166 -2.95 17.30 -3.87
C GLN A 166 -2.30 18.65 -3.56
N THR A 167 -3.05 19.52 -2.87
CA THR A 167 -2.54 20.79 -2.32
C THR A 167 -2.91 20.94 -0.85
N SER A 168 -2.27 21.85 -0.13
CA SER A 168 -2.54 22.04 1.30
C SER A 168 -3.88 22.72 1.61
N GLY A 169 -4.38 23.55 0.70
CA GLY A 169 -5.60 24.36 0.88
C GLY A 169 -6.89 23.73 0.39
N SER A 170 -6.83 22.58 -0.27
CA SER A 170 -8.00 21.91 -0.87
C SER A 170 -8.29 20.57 -0.22
N HIS A 171 -9.55 20.15 -0.34
CA HIS A 171 -9.94 18.77 -0.11
C HIS A 171 -9.09 17.82 -0.96
N SER A 172 -8.70 16.68 -0.39
CA SER A 172 -7.84 15.70 -1.05
C SER A 172 -8.49 15.11 -2.30
N PRO A 173 -7.73 14.75 -3.34
CA PRO A 173 -8.29 13.97 -4.43
C PRO A 173 -8.71 12.59 -3.94
N GLN A 174 -9.67 11.97 -4.64
CA GLN A 174 -9.89 10.54 -4.49
C GLN A 174 -8.64 9.81 -4.98
N ILE A 175 -8.13 8.87 -4.20
CA ILE A 175 -6.90 8.13 -4.48
C ILE A 175 -7.13 6.64 -4.71
N GLY A 176 -8.34 6.13 -4.44
CA GLY A 176 -8.67 4.74 -4.66
C GLY A 176 -10.07 4.35 -4.21
N TRP A 177 -10.28 3.03 -4.07
CA TRP A 177 -11.51 2.39 -3.62
C TRP A 177 -11.26 1.43 -2.47
N ALA A 178 -12.04 1.54 -1.40
CA ALA A 178 -12.12 0.51 -0.38
C ALA A 178 -12.90 -0.70 -0.93
N HIS A 179 -12.60 -1.90 -0.44
CA HIS A 179 -13.28 -3.10 -0.93
C HIS A 179 -14.79 -3.11 -0.69
N ASP A 180 -15.27 -2.38 0.32
CA ASP A 180 -16.70 -2.21 0.63
C ASP A 180 -17.43 -1.20 -0.29
N GLY A 181 -16.72 -0.57 -1.23
CA GLY A 181 -17.26 0.30 -2.27
C GLY A 181 -17.20 1.80 -1.98
N PHE A 182 -16.79 2.21 -0.78
CA PHE A 182 -16.62 3.63 -0.49
C PHE A 182 -15.30 4.17 -1.09
N PRO A 183 -15.29 5.44 -1.54
CA PRO A 183 -14.08 6.08 -2.04
C PRO A 183 -13.07 6.28 -0.91
N ILE A 184 -11.78 6.20 -1.27
CA ILE A 184 -10.66 6.54 -0.40
C ILE A 184 -10.09 7.88 -0.86
N TYR A 185 -9.93 8.80 0.08
CA TYR A 185 -9.34 10.11 -0.13
C TYR A 185 -7.97 10.21 0.56
N GLY A 186 -7.16 11.15 0.08
CA GLY A 186 -5.96 11.61 0.79
C GLY A 186 -6.25 12.23 2.16
N PRO A 187 -5.28 12.83 2.84
CA PRO A 187 -5.38 13.21 4.26
C PRO A 187 -6.18 14.48 4.58
N ARG A 188 -6.73 15.19 3.59
CA ARG A 188 -7.38 16.49 3.79
C ARG A 188 -8.87 16.48 3.46
N GLY A 189 -9.69 16.90 4.42
CA GLY A 189 -11.11 17.15 4.28
C GLY A 189 -11.43 18.52 3.70
N PRO A 190 -12.69 18.98 3.82
CA PRO A 190 -13.13 20.29 3.35
C PRO A 190 -12.18 21.42 3.76
N ASN A 191 -11.92 22.35 2.83
CA ASN A 191 -11.04 23.50 3.03
C ASN A 191 -9.58 23.15 3.42
N GLY A 192 -9.10 21.95 3.08
CA GLY A 192 -7.73 21.54 3.35
C GLY A 192 -7.47 21.10 4.79
N VAL A 193 -8.51 20.98 5.62
CA VAL A 193 -8.40 20.54 7.02
C VAL A 193 -7.82 19.13 7.07
N GLN A 194 -6.77 18.93 7.86
CA GLN A 194 -6.17 17.61 8.00
C GLN A 194 -7.11 16.71 8.81
N MET A 195 -7.47 15.56 8.23
CA MET A 195 -8.45 14.67 8.84
C MET A 195 -7.85 13.94 10.03
N GLN A 196 -8.60 14.01 11.13
CA GLN A 196 -8.34 13.32 12.39
C GLN A 196 -9.68 12.80 12.93
N THR A 197 -9.64 11.79 13.80
CA THR A 197 -10.86 11.29 14.43
C THR A 197 -11.44 12.34 15.36
N ARG A 198 -12.76 12.27 15.59
CA ARG A 198 -13.45 13.14 16.55
C ARG A 198 -12.86 13.08 17.96
N GLU A 199 -12.28 11.94 18.36
CA GLU A 199 -11.62 11.78 19.67
C GLU A 199 -10.41 12.69 19.79
N VAL A 200 -9.69 12.93 18.69
CA VAL A 200 -8.54 13.83 18.66
C VAL A 200 -8.96 15.28 18.52
N THR A 201 -9.96 15.58 17.68
CA THR A 201 -10.40 16.97 17.45
C THR A 201 -11.29 17.52 18.57
N GLY A 202 -11.94 16.64 19.35
CA GLY A 202 -13.01 17.02 20.28
C GLY A 202 -14.33 17.41 19.59
N GLY A 203 -14.42 17.23 18.26
CA GLY A 203 -15.57 17.60 17.45
C GLY A 203 -16.74 16.62 17.54
N THR A 204 -17.86 17.03 16.96
CA THR A 204 -19.08 16.24 16.79
C THR A 204 -19.12 15.64 15.40
N TYR A 205 -19.06 14.32 15.32
CA TYR A 205 -19.14 13.60 14.04
C TYR A 205 -20.47 13.86 13.33
N GLY A 206 -20.41 14.01 12.00
CA GLY A 206 -21.54 14.35 11.16
C GLY A 206 -21.87 15.83 11.10
N SER A 207 -21.25 16.68 11.93
CA SER A 207 -21.35 18.14 11.84
C SER A 207 -19.98 18.82 11.67
N ASP A 208 -18.97 18.38 12.42
CA ASP A 208 -17.61 18.91 12.35
C ASP A 208 -16.75 18.10 11.36
N VAL A 209 -15.68 18.71 10.88
CA VAL A 209 -14.71 18.08 9.97
C VAL A 209 -13.79 17.14 10.76
N CYS A 210 -14.29 15.94 11.04
CA CYS A 210 -13.57 14.88 11.73
C CYS A 210 -14.08 13.50 11.31
N THR A 211 -13.22 12.49 11.38
CA THR A 211 -13.59 11.10 11.07
C THR A 211 -14.19 10.37 12.27
N ASP A 212 -14.86 9.26 12.00
CA ASP A 212 -15.24 8.26 13.01
C ASP A 212 -14.06 7.35 13.36
N VAL A 213 -14.31 6.37 14.24
CA VAL A 213 -13.30 5.39 14.66
C VAL A 213 -12.80 4.48 13.53
N CYS A 214 -13.55 4.33 12.42
CA CYS A 214 -13.09 3.59 11.24
C CYS A 214 -12.21 4.45 10.32
N GLY A 215 -12.01 5.74 10.64
CA GLY A 215 -11.26 6.67 9.81
C GLY A 215 -12.06 7.20 8.61
N GLY A 216 -13.39 7.13 8.66
CA GLY A 216 -14.25 7.70 7.63
C GLY A 216 -15.03 8.93 8.07
N TYR A 217 -15.45 9.73 7.10
CA TYR A 217 -16.16 10.98 7.31
C TYR A 217 -17.54 10.89 6.67
N TYR A 218 -18.56 11.28 7.44
CA TYR A 218 -19.92 11.41 6.93
C TYR A 218 -20.21 12.85 6.54
N LEU A 219 -20.61 13.07 5.29
CA LEU A 219 -21.10 14.35 4.79
C LEU A 219 -22.12 14.12 3.68
N ASN A 220 -23.32 14.68 3.83
CA ASN A 220 -24.44 14.55 2.91
C ASN A 220 -24.94 15.94 2.48
N ASP A 221 -24.08 16.69 1.79
CA ASP A 221 -24.43 17.99 1.22
C ASP A 221 -24.02 18.11 -0.27
N GLY A 222 -23.41 17.06 -0.83
CA GLY A 222 -22.96 17.01 -2.22
C GLY A 222 -21.74 17.90 -2.53
N THR A 223 -21.08 18.49 -1.53
CA THR A 223 -19.98 19.44 -1.75
C THR A 223 -18.67 18.77 -2.16
N ILE A 224 -18.49 17.48 -1.83
CA ILE A 224 -17.32 16.69 -2.19
C ILE A 224 -17.63 15.82 -3.41
N ASP A 225 -18.63 14.94 -3.26
CA ASP A 225 -19.09 14.02 -4.28
C ASP A 225 -20.50 13.47 -3.88
N ASN A 226 -20.99 12.42 -4.57
CA ASN A 226 -22.32 11.82 -4.32
C ASN A 226 -22.39 10.73 -3.25
N TYR A 227 -21.27 10.31 -2.64
CA TYR A 227 -21.25 9.40 -1.50
C TYR A 227 -21.55 10.18 -0.21
N TYR A 228 -22.20 9.55 0.76
CA TYR A 228 -22.42 10.13 2.10
C TYR A 228 -21.29 9.82 3.06
N TYR A 229 -20.54 8.76 2.78
CA TYR A 229 -19.43 8.30 3.61
C TYR A 229 -18.21 8.07 2.73
N ARG A 230 -17.01 8.35 3.27
CA ARG A 230 -15.74 8.08 2.61
C ARG A 230 -14.64 7.80 3.62
N TYR A 231 -13.64 7.05 3.23
CA TYR A 231 -12.44 6.86 4.04
C TYR A 231 -11.38 7.90 3.72
N TYR A 232 -10.62 8.29 4.74
CA TYR A 232 -9.44 9.12 4.57
C TYR A 232 -8.21 8.35 5.01
N ILE A 233 -7.13 8.45 4.24
CA ILE A 233 -5.82 8.09 4.75
C ILE A 233 -5.29 9.26 5.56
N GLN A 234 -5.30 9.11 6.89
CA GLN A 234 -5.05 10.19 7.83
C GLN A 234 -3.56 10.32 8.14
N GLY A 235 -3.04 11.55 8.12
CA GLY A 235 -1.64 11.74 8.42
C GLY A 235 -0.98 12.98 7.85
N THR A 236 0.16 13.35 8.43
CA THR A 236 1.17 14.19 7.76
C THR A 236 1.83 13.39 6.64
N TYR A 237 2.30 14.12 5.63
CA TYR A 237 2.85 13.58 4.40
C TYR A 237 3.79 14.60 3.77
N ASP A 238 4.71 14.15 2.93
CA ASP A 238 5.51 15.04 2.08
C ASP A 238 4.79 15.39 0.78
N ASP A 239 5.26 16.42 0.09
CA ASP A 239 4.61 16.94 -1.13
C ASP A 239 4.76 16.02 -2.36
N GLY A 240 5.35 14.84 -2.19
CA GLY A 240 5.64 13.84 -3.20
C GLY A 240 6.93 14.07 -3.97
N THR A 241 7.71 15.10 -3.61
CA THR A 241 8.97 15.46 -4.29
C THR A 241 10.22 15.09 -3.49
N SER A 242 10.06 14.74 -2.21
CA SER A 242 11.18 14.35 -1.35
C SER A 242 11.89 13.09 -1.86
N CYS A 243 13.21 13.05 -1.66
CA CYS A 243 14.05 11.87 -1.86
C CYS A 243 14.54 11.28 -0.53
N SER A 244 13.88 11.66 0.57
CA SER A 244 14.16 11.12 1.89
C SER A 244 13.64 9.69 1.97
N ASN A 245 14.43 8.80 2.57
CA ASN A 245 14.10 7.39 2.66
C ASN A 245 14.36 6.86 4.09
N PRO A 246 13.30 6.61 4.89
CA PRO A 246 11.87 6.68 4.56
C PRO A 246 11.36 8.08 4.22
N GLY A 247 10.19 8.15 3.55
CA GLY A 247 9.56 9.42 3.19
C GLY A 247 9.13 10.24 4.41
N CYS A 248 9.72 11.43 4.59
CA CYS A 248 9.39 12.37 5.66
C CYS A 248 8.82 13.68 5.06
N THR A 249 7.80 14.31 5.67
CA THR A 249 7.15 13.96 6.94
C THR A 249 6.20 12.77 6.81
N SER A 250 6.06 11.96 7.85
CA SER A 250 5.14 10.82 7.93
C SER A 250 4.26 10.90 9.19
N PRO A 251 3.15 10.14 9.31
CA PRO A 251 2.18 10.42 10.36
C PRO A 251 2.47 9.78 11.71
N GLY A 252 2.19 10.57 12.76
CA GLY A 252 2.20 10.14 14.16
C GLY A 252 0.81 9.77 14.71
N GLY A 253 0.76 9.48 16.00
CA GLY A 253 -0.42 8.94 16.70
C GLY A 253 -1.67 9.82 16.70
N ASN A 254 -1.53 11.14 16.54
CA ASN A 254 -2.66 12.07 16.42
C ASN A 254 -3.50 11.85 15.15
N TYR A 255 -3.04 11.01 14.22
CA TYR A 255 -3.73 10.66 12.98
C TYR A 255 -4.12 9.17 12.91
N TYR A 256 -3.99 8.43 14.01
CA TYR A 256 -4.49 7.06 14.09
C TYR A 256 -6.00 7.02 13.73
N PRO A 257 -6.47 6.01 12.95
CA PRO A 257 -5.78 4.79 12.52
C PRO A 257 -4.84 4.87 11.30
N ASN A 258 -4.63 6.05 10.70
CA ASN A 258 -3.91 6.28 9.44
C ASN A 258 -4.59 5.64 8.21
N THR A 259 -4.95 4.37 8.26
CA THR A 259 -5.82 3.70 7.28
C THR A 259 -7.03 3.09 7.99
N PRO A 260 -8.10 2.72 7.27
CA PRO A 260 -9.32 2.22 7.91
C PRO A 260 -9.09 0.97 8.77
N VAL A 261 -9.54 1.02 10.03
CA VAL A 261 -9.51 -0.14 10.95
C VAL A 261 -10.81 -0.96 10.92
N CYS A 262 -11.81 -0.48 10.19
CA CYS A 262 -13.05 -1.20 9.94
C CYS A 262 -13.73 -0.75 8.65
N PHE A 263 -14.57 -1.61 8.09
CA PHE A 263 -15.54 -1.22 7.08
C PHE A 263 -16.89 -0.86 7.70
N ARG A 264 -17.52 0.17 7.15
CA ARG A 264 -18.95 0.51 7.36
C ARG A 264 -19.83 -0.05 6.25
N GLY A 265 -19.23 -0.51 5.14
CA GLY A 265 -19.97 -1.08 4.03
C GLY A 265 -20.10 -2.59 4.05
N CYS A 266 -21.11 -3.07 3.31
CA CYS A 266 -21.39 -4.48 3.07
C CYS A 266 -21.66 -4.72 1.58
N CYS A 267 -21.67 -5.99 1.19
CA CYS A 267 -21.97 -6.42 -0.16
C CYS A 267 -23.49 -6.42 -0.40
N PRO A 268 -24.01 -5.56 -1.30
CA PRO A 268 -25.45 -5.46 -1.55
C PRO A 268 -26.02 -6.76 -2.15
N SER A 269 -27.31 -6.99 -1.94
CA SER A 269 -28.00 -8.16 -2.51
C SER A 269 -27.88 -8.20 -4.03
N GLY A 270 -27.51 -9.37 -4.56
CA GLY A 270 -27.35 -9.60 -6.01
C GLY A 270 -26.01 -9.10 -6.59
N VAL A 271 -25.11 -8.61 -5.75
CA VAL A 271 -23.75 -8.19 -6.12
C VAL A 271 -22.76 -9.25 -5.64
N THR A 272 -21.73 -9.55 -6.43
CA THR A 272 -20.58 -10.35 -5.98
C THR A 272 -19.47 -9.39 -5.58
N CYS A 273 -19.06 -9.40 -4.32
CA CYS A 273 -17.99 -8.53 -3.81
C CYS A 273 -16.74 -9.33 -3.42
N SER A 274 -15.67 -8.63 -3.08
CA SER A 274 -14.49 -9.21 -2.42
C SER A 274 -14.88 -10.04 -1.19
N SER A 275 -14.17 -11.14 -0.94
CA SER A 275 -14.46 -12.07 0.17
C SER A 275 -14.33 -11.45 1.56
N VAL A 276 -13.59 -10.35 1.70
CA VAL A 276 -13.49 -9.58 2.96
C VAL A 276 -14.77 -8.80 3.27
N VAL A 277 -15.66 -8.60 2.29
CA VAL A 277 -16.88 -7.81 2.45
C VAL A 277 -18.09 -8.75 2.58
N PRO A 278 -18.72 -8.86 3.76
CA PRO A 278 -19.84 -9.74 3.98
C PRO A 278 -21.09 -9.23 3.25
N ALA A 279 -22.03 -10.13 2.98
CA ALA A 279 -23.36 -9.75 2.53
C ALA A 279 -24.05 -8.84 3.57
N CYS A 280 -24.80 -7.86 3.08
CA CYS A 280 -25.58 -6.98 3.95
C CYS A 280 -26.57 -7.77 4.79
N SER A 281 -26.48 -7.63 6.12
CA SER A 281 -27.38 -8.27 7.08
C SER A 281 -27.80 -7.27 8.16
N GLY A 282 -29.11 -7.08 8.34
CA GLY A 282 -29.65 -6.03 9.23
C GLY A 282 -30.01 -4.75 8.49
N SER A 283 -29.94 -3.61 9.19
CA SER A 283 -30.40 -2.32 8.67
C SER A 283 -29.26 -1.52 8.07
N TYR A 284 -29.16 -1.54 6.74
CA TYR A 284 -28.26 -0.69 5.97
C TYR A 284 -29.05 0.38 5.22
N SER A 285 -28.40 1.51 5.00
CA SER A 285 -28.91 2.60 4.16
C SER A 285 -28.04 2.75 2.91
N ASN A 286 -28.52 3.47 1.90
CA ASN A 286 -27.65 3.84 0.79
C ASN A 286 -26.53 4.74 1.30
N GLY A 287 -25.28 4.39 1.01
CA GLY A 287 -24.11 5.21 1.31
C GLY A 287 -23.90 6.34 0.30
N TYR A 288 -24.91 6.70 -0.48
CA TYR A 288 -24.82 7.60 -1.63
C TYR A 288 -26.16 8.28 -1.96
N SER A 289 -26.09 9.45 -2.60
CA SER A 289 -27.17 10.11 -3.33
C SER A 289 -27.19 9.65 -4.79
N ALA A 290 -28.29 9.84 -5.52
CA ALA A 290 -28.41 9.35 -6.89
C ALA A 290 -27.25 9.82 -7.81
N PHE A 291 -26.56 8.88 -8.45
CA PHE A 291 -25.46 9.16 -9.39
C PHE A 291 -25.32 8.05 -10.43
N THR A 292 -24.58 8.34 -11.50
CA THR A 292 -24.17 7.37 -12.51
C THR A 292 -22.72 6.96 -12.24
N PRO A 293 -22.44 5.71 -11.84
CA PRO A 293 -21.08 5.26 -11.59
C PRO A 293 -20.23 5.27 -12.87
N ALA A 294 -19.00 5.74 -12.74
CA ALA A 294 -17.97 5.68 -13.78
C ALA A 294 -16.60 5.44 -13.12
N ALA A 295 -15.58 5.19 -13.94
CA ALA A 295 -14.20 5.38 -13.51
C ALA A 295 -13.97 6.88 -13.23
N PRO A 296 -13.28 7.27 -12.15
CA PRO A 296 -13.08 8.69 -11.84
C PRO A 296 -12.22 9.39 -12.88
N THR A 297 -12.50 10.68 -13.08
CA THR A 297 -11.57 11.62 -13.73
C THR A 297 -11.12 12.62 -12.68
N ILE A 298 -9.84 12.63 -12.35
CA ILE A 298 -9.29 13.49 -11.29
C ILE A 298 -8.24 14.41 -11.91
N ASN A 299 -8.43 15.73 -11.78
CA ASN A 299 -7.54 16.73 -12.36
C ASN A 299 -7.26 16.52 -13.86
N GLY A 300 -8.29 16.10 -14.61
CA GLY A 300 -8.21 15.84 -16.04
C GLY A 300 -7.60 14.49 -16.43
N LEU A 301 -7.22 13.65 -15.46
CA LEU A 301 -6.70 12.31 -15.69
C LEU A 301 -7.86 11.29 -15.63
N ASP A 302 -8.10 10.58 -16.73
CA ASP A 302 -9.00 9.41 -16.73
C ASP A 302 -8.28 8.22 -16.06
N LEU A 303 -8.88 7.72 -14.97
CA LEU A 303 -8.29 6.66 -14.16
C LEU A 303 -8.76 5.26 -14.56
N SER A 304 -9.54 5.12 -15.65
CA SER A 304 -10.01 3.83 -16.18
C SER A 304 -8.87 2.84 -16.51
N SER A 305 -7.69 3.35 -16.86
CA SER A 305 -6.47 2.57 -17.15
C SER A 305 -5.34 2.87 -16.17
N GLY A 306 -5.66 3.43 -15.00
CA GLY A 306 -4.69 3.80 -13.99
C GLY A 306 -3.97 5.11 -14.27
N LEU A 307 -2.88 5.34 -13.55
CA LEU A 307 -2.02 6.52 -13.69
C LEU A 307 -0.82 6.22 -14.60
N PRO A 308 -0.26 7.22 -15.28
CA PRO A 308 1.04 7.03 -15.92
C PRO A 308 2.12 6.65 -14.89
N THR A 309 3.15 5.92 -15.34
CA THR A 309 4.36 5.69 -14.55
C THR A 309 4.91 7.04 -14.06
N ASN A 310 5.16 7.12 -12.76
CA ASN A 310 5.65 8.32 -12.11
C ASN A 310 7.15 8.47 -12.28
N SER A 311 7.54 9.23 -13.30
CA SER A 311 8.94 9.62 -13.53
C SER A 311 9.46 10.70 -12.58
N GLY A 312 8.59 11.33 -11.79
CA GLY A 312 8.95 12.34 -10.79
C GLY A 312 9.52 11.74 -9.50
N ALA A 313 9.45 10.42 -9.34
CA ALA A 313 10.06 9.74 -8.21
C ALA A 313 11.60 9.70 -8.36
N CYS A 314 12.29 9.98 -7.25
CA CYS A 314 13.73 10.09 -7.20
C CYS A 314 14.43 8.81 -7.64
N SER A 315 15.50 9.01 -8.40
CA SER A 315 16.46 7.96 -8.70
C SER A 315 17.15 7.49 -7.42
N CYS A 316 17.66 6.28 -7.45
CA CYS A 316 18.40 5.68 -6.35
C CYS A 316 19.60 6.54 -5.89
N SER A 317 20.31 7.16 -6.83
CA SER A 317 21.45 8.04 -6.56
C SER A 317 21.08 9.32 -5.82
N SER A 318 19.80 9.68 -5.80
CA SER A 318 19.28 10.90 -5.18
C SER A 318 18.65 10.63 -3.81
N LEU A 319 18.57 9.36 -3.39
CA LEU A 319 18.03 8.99 -2.09
C LEU A 319 18.95 9.45 -0.97
N SER A 320 18.33 9.92 0.11
CA SER A 320 19.02 10.25 1.36
C SER A 320 18.34 9.57 2.53
N ALA A 321 19.13 9.05 3.47
CA ALA A 321 18.60 8.49 4.70
C ALA A 321 18.03 9.62 5.57
N ASP A 322 16.82 9.44 6.09
CA ASP A 322 16.21 10.33 7.07
C ASP A 322 15.71 9.51 8.27
N ALA A 323 15.62 10.14 9.43
CA ALA A 323 15.17 9.53 10.67
C ALA A 323 13.69 9.82 10.98
N CYS A 324 13.01 10.69 10.22
CA CYS A 324 11.61 11.09 10.41
C CYS A 324 11.26 11.32 11.90
N THR A 325 12.07 12.12 12.60
CA THR A 325 12.01 12.26 14.08
C THR A 325 10.64 12.71 14.62
N SER A 326 9.81 13.35 13.79
CA SER A 326 8.44 13.77 14.15
C SER A 326 7.40 12.64 14.14
N SER A 327 7.70 11.48 13.51
CA SER A 327 6.70 10.46 13.24
C SER A 327 6.42 9.52 14.42
N SER A 328 7.25 9.53 15.47
CA SER A 328 7.06 8.71 16.70
C SER A 328 6.94 7.19 16.46
N TRP A 329 7.61 6.66 15.44
CA TRP A 329 7.66 5.23 15.16
C TRP A 329 8.40 4.42 16.23
N ALA A 330 8.21 3.10 16.23
CA ALA A 330 8.92 2.17 17.11
C ALA A 330 10.45 2.26 16.93
N THR A 331 10.89 2.52 15.70
CA THR A 331 12.29 2.74 15.34
C THR A 331 12.40 3.94 14.42
N SER A 332 13.25 4.91 14.79
CA SER A 332 13.56 6.08 13.96
C SER A 332 14.75 5.85 13.02
N ALA A 333 15.50 4.76 13.18
CA ALA A 333 16.59 4.43 12.29
C ALA A 333 16.05 3.84 10.99
N SER A 334 16.39 4.47 9.86
CA SER A 334 16.18 3.87 8.55
C SER A 334 16.97 2.55 8.48
N PRO A 335 16.37 1.42 8.07
CA PRO A 335 17.08 0.18 7.83
C PRO A 335 18.04 0.29 6.63
N TRP A 336 18.00 1.41 5.90
CA TRP A 336 18.89 1.70 4.79
C TRP A 336 20.32 1.97 5.27
N THR A 337 21.09 0.89 5.47
CA THR A 337 22.55 0.98 5.52
C THR A 337 23.06 1.05 4.08
N THR A 338 23.88 2.05 3.77
CA THR A 338 24.32 2.50 2.44
C THR A 338 25.10 1.49 1.58
N GLN A 339 24.91 0.17 1.70
CA GLN A 339 25.83 -0.79 1.08
C GLN A 339 25.30 -2.08 0.45
N GLU A 340 24.08 -2.57 0.72
CA GLU A 340 23.67 -3.89 0.19
C GLU A 340 22.69 -3.88 -0.98
N GLU A 341 22.06 -2.75 -1.29
CA GLU A 341 21.18 -2.64 -2.45
C GLU A 341 21.68 -1.60 -3.43
N CYS A 342 22.63 -2.02 -4.28
CA CYS A 342 23.07 -1.21 -5.39
C CYS A 342 21.90 -0.62 -6.17
N CYS A 343 21.97 0.70 -6.34
CA CYS A 343 21.34 1.37 -7.46
C CYS A 343 21.68 0.62 -8.76
N PRO A 344 20.73 0.40 -9.69
CA PRO A 344 20.95 -0.44 -10.87
C PRO A 344 22.18 -0.10 -11.73
N LYS A 345 22.73 1.13 -11.60
CA LYS A 345 23.88 1.62 -12.35
C LYS A 345 25.22 1.57 -11.62
N GLU A 346 25.24 1.34 -10.31
CA GLU A 346 26.45 1.40 -9.46
C GLU A 346 26.95 0.02 -9.03
N CYS A 347 26.22 -1.05 -9.37
CA CYS A 347 26.65 -2.42 -9.12
C CYS A 347 27.66 -2.91 -10.18
N THR A 348 28.74 -2.15 -10.40
CA THR A 348 29.93 -2.76 -10.96
C THR A 348 30.56 -3.59 -9.85
N THR A 349 30.34 -4.90 -9.93
CA THR A 349 31.10 -5.88 -9.17
C THR A 349 32.58 -5.56 -9.33
N THR A 350 33.19 -5.04 -8.26
CA THR A 350 34.65 -5.14 -8.13
C THR A 350 34.92 -6.60 -7.85
N THR A 351 34.97 -7.40 -8.91
CA THR A 351 35.52 -8.74 -8.84
C THR A 351 36.99 -8.55 -8.52
N SER A 352 37.32 -8.55 -7.22
CA SER A 352 38.69 -8.77 -6.77
C SER A 352 39.08 -10.17 -7.23
N SER A 353 39.57 -10.27 -8.46
CA SER A 353 40.30 -11.43 -8.92
C SER A 353 41.60 -11.48 -8.12
N THR A 354 41.58 -12.20 -7.00
CA THR A 354 42.80 -12.81 -6.47
C THR A 354 43.29 -13.79 -7.52
N THR A 355 44.05 -13.28 -8.50
CA THR A 355 44.90 -14.09 -9.34
C THR A 355 46.02 -14.60 -8.45
N ALA A 356 45.85 -15.82 -7.94
CA ALA A 356 46.93 -16.61 -7.39
C ALA A 356 47.94 -16.86 -8.52
N SER A 357 48.97 -16.02 -8.60
CA SER A 357 50.13 -16.26 -9.45
C SER A 357 51.08 -17.19 -8.69
N SER A 358 50.99 -18.48 -9.02
CA SER A 358 52.02 -19.45 -8.69
C SER A 358 53.26 -19.15 -9.53
N THR A 359 54.32 -18.69 -8.86
CA THR A 359 55.65 -18.58 -9.47
C THR A 359 56.63 -19.35 -8.60
N THR A 360 56.73 -20.66 -8.88
CA THR A 360 57.77 -21.52 -8.37
C THR A 360 59.03 -21.24 -9.19
N THR A 361 59.97 -20.47 -8.65
CA THR A 361 61.32 -20.36 -9.20
C THR A 361 62.29 -21.02 -8.24
N SER A 362 62.73 -22.22 -8.60
CA SER A 362 63.81 -22.94 -7.95
C SER A 362 65.13 -22.21 -8.16
N SER A 363 65.71 -21.66 -7.09
CA SER A 363 67.11 -21.25 -7.05
C SER A 363 67.92 -22.29 -6.26
N ILE A 364 68.57 -23.18 -6.99
CA ILE A 364 69.61 -24.07 -6.49
C ILE A 364 70.79 -23.20 -6.03
N THR A 365 71.05 -23.18 -4.73
CA THR A 365 72.25 -22.56 -4.16
C THR A 365 73.26 -23.66 -3.90
N THR A 366 74.29 -23.73 -4.74
CA THR A 366 75.44 -24.62 -4.58
C THR A 366 76.43 -23.98 -3.61
N THR A 367 76.43 -24.40 -2.36
CA THR A 367 77.48 -24.05 -1.40
C THR A 367 78.64 -25.00 -1.58
N SER A 368 79.76 -24.47 -2.09
CA SER A 368 81.06 -25.15 -2.08
C SER A 368 81.79 -24.74 -0.80
N SER A 369 82.09 -25.70 0.06
CA SER A 369 82.99 -25.53 1.20
C SER A 369 84.00 -26.68 1.17
N THR A 370 85.24 -26.32 0.83
CA THR A 370 86.44 -27.14 0.92
C THR A 370 87.02 -27.06 2.34
N VAL A 371 87.90 -28.02 2.65
CA VAL A 371 88.81 -28.12 3.82
C VAL A 371 88.16 -28.87 5.00
N THR A 372 88.60 -30.07 5.40
CA THR A 372 89.95 -30.65 5.50
C THR A 372 89.90 -32.16 5.36
#